data_AF-A0A945ZIG5-F1
#
_entry.id   AF-A0A945ZIG5-F1
#
_cell.length_a   1.000
_cell.length_b   1.000
_cell.length_c   1.000
_cell.angle_alpha   90.00
_cell.angle_beta   90.00
_cell.angle_gamma   90.00
#
_symmetry.space_group_name_H-M   'P 1'
#
loop_
_entity.id
_entity.type
_entity.pdbx_description
1 polymer ?
#
loop_
_entity_poly.entity_id
_entity_poly.type
_entity_poly.pdbx_seq_one_letter_code
_entity_poly.pdbx_strand_id
1 'polypeptide(L)'
;MSDNCKVTFRKDGNKTTVDAKSGETFLEIANENDIPMDNACGGNGVCTTCMIKVKDGDVSEMTEKEEMMGLDTESPEIRLGCQAKANGDCDVEIAY
;
A
#
# COMPACT_ATOMS: atom_id res chain seq x y z
N MET A 1 -22.82 -4.62 -0.07
CA MET A 1 -21.97 -5.36 -1.02
C MET A 1 -20.59 -5.29 -0.42
N SER A 2 -20.05 -6.43 0.02
CA SER A 2 -18.70 -6.49 0.59
C SER A 2 -17.79 -6.85 -0.58
N ASP A 3 -17.26 -5.84 -1.24
CA ASP A 3 -16.30 -6.03 -2.33
C ASP A 3 -14.95 -6.38 -1.69
N ASN A 4 -14.75 -7.68 -1.45
CA ASN A 4 -13.48 -8.22 -1.01
C ASN A 4 -12.52 -8.30 -2.20
N CYS A 5 -11.27 -7.91 -1.98
CA CYS A 5 -10.18 -8.02 -2.94
C CYS A 5 -9.00 -8.80 -2.36
N LYS A 6 -8.13 -9.30 -3.24
CA LYS A 6 -6.92 -10.01 -2.87
C LYS A 6 -5.73 -9.10 -3.02
N VAL A 7 -5.00 -8.90 -1.92
CA VAL A 7 -3.78 -8.11 -1.92
C VAL A 7 -2.59 -9.03 -1.71
N THR A 8 -1.63 -8.98 -2.62
CA THR A 8 -0.37 -9.72 -2.53
C THR A 8 0.75 -8.78 -2.15
N PHE A 9 1.33 -9.01 -0.96
CA PHE A 9 2.52 -8.30 -0.50
C PHE A 9 3.77 -9.09 -0.84
N ARG A 10 4.75 -8.44 -1.46
CA ARG A 10 6.07 -9.00 -1.76
C ARG A 10 7.12 -8.38 -0.86
N LYS A 11 7.88 -9.19 -0.14
CA LYS A 11 8.94 -8.75 0.75
C LYS A 11 10.10 -9.75 0.75
N ASP A 12 11.30 -9.31 0.40
CA ASP A 12 12.52 -10.14 0.36
C ASP A 12 12.36 -11.44 -0.48
N GLY A 13 11.59 -11.36 -1.57
CA GLY A 13 11.27 -12.52 -2.44
C GLY A 13 10.16 -13.43 -1.93
N ASN A 14 9.66 -13.23 -0.70
CA ASN A 14 8.46 -13.89 -0.21
C ASN A 14 7.20 -13.16 -0.70
N LYS A 15 6.17 -13.92 -1.05
CA LYS A 15 4.86 -13.38 -1.43
C LYS A 15 3.82 -13.86 -0.44
N THR A 16 3.06 -12.93 0.11
CA THR A 16 1.96 -13.20 1.03
C THR A 16 0.69 -12.61 0.44
N THR A 17 -0.26 -13.47 0.08
CA THR A 17 -1.57 -13.04 -0.43
C THR A 17 -2.60 -13.12 0.69
N VAL A 18 -3.33 -12.04 0.88
CA VAL A 18 -4.35 -11.89 1.92
C VAL A 18 -5.64 -11.36 1.32
N ASP A 19 -6.76 -11.68 1.96
CA ASP A 19 -8.06 -11.10 1.62
C ASP A 19 -8.20 -9.75 2.37
N ALA A 20 -8.58 -8.72 1.64
CA ALA A 20 -8.77 -7.35 2.11
C ALA A 20 -10.15 -6.83 1.67
N LYS A 21 -10.64 -5.76 2.30
CA LYS A 21 -11.82 -5.06 1.80
C LYS A 21 -11.37 -3.92 0.88
N SER A 22 -12.12 -3.75 -0.21
CA SER A 22 -11.89 -2.63 -1.12
C SER A 22 -12.06 -1.30 -0.36
N GLY A 23 -11.10 -0.40 -0.52
CA GLY A 23 -11.03 0.90 0.15
C GLY A 23 -10.20 0.93 1.44
N GLU A 24 -9.67 -0.21 1.91
CA GLU A 24 -8.71 -0.26 3.03
C GLU A 24 -7.30 0.11 2.56
N THR A 25 -6.51 0.75 3.43
CA THR A 25 -5.12 1.09 3.12
C THR A 25 -4.22 -0.13 3.18
N PHE A 26 -3.13 -0.15 2.41
CA PHE A 26 -2.16 -1.25 2.47
C PHE A 26 -1.55 -1.44 3.86
N LEU A 27 -1.40 -0.35 4.63
CA LEU A 27 -0.95 -0.41 6.01
C LEU A 27 -1.97 -1.10 6.93
N GLU A 28 -3.26 -0.79 6.80
CA GLU A 28 -4.32 -1.47 7.59
C GLU A 28 -4.36 -2.95 7.25
N ILE A 29 -4.38 -3.29 5.96
CA ILE A 29 -4.40 -4.68 5.49
C ILE A 29 -3.17 -5.44 5.98
N ALA A 30 -1.98 -4.83 5.92
CA ALA A 30 -0.76 -5.43 6.42
C ALA A 30 -0.81 -5.68 7.93
N ASN A 31 -1.28 -4.71 8.72
CA ASN A 31 -1.41 -4.86 10.17
C ASN A 31 -2.44 -5.93 10.57
N GLU A 32 -3.59 -6.00 9.90
CA GLU A 32 -4.62 -7.01 10.19
C GLU A 32 -4.16 -8.44 9.88
N ASN A 33 -3.18 -8.60 9.00
CA ASN A 33 -2.65 -9.89 8.56
C ASN A 33 -1.22 -10.17 9.09
N ASP A 34 -0.75 -9.44 10.10
CA ASP A 34 0.58 -9.58 10.70
C ASP A 34 1.74 -9.48 9.67
N ILE A 35 1.55 -8.69 8.61
CA ILE A 35 2.56 -8.43 7.59
C ILE A 35 3.43 -7.24 8.05
N PRO A 36 4.75 -7.44 8.21
CA PRO A 36 5.61 -6.38 8.72
C PRO A 36 5.80 -5.28 7.68
N MET A 37 5.20 -4.12 7.94
CA MET A 37 5.34 -2.88 7.18
C MET A 37 5.77 -1.76 8.13
N ASP A 38 6.86 -1.06 7.78
CA ASP A 38 7.36 0.03 8.62
C ASP A 38 6.45 1.26 8.51
N ASN A 39 6.16 1.88 9.65
CA ASN A 39 5.25 3.02 9.72
C ASN A 39 5.70 3.99 10.82
N ALA A 40 6.92 4.52 10.73
CA ALA A 40 7.52 5.36 11.78
C ALA A 40 6.67 6.56 12.20
N CYS A 41 5.86 7.12 11.29
CA CYS A 41 4.94 8.22 11.60
C CYS A 41 3.54 7.78 12.04
N GLY A 42 3.27 6.47 12.16
CA GLY A 42 1.95 5.92 12.49
C GLY A 42 0.90 6.08 11.40
N GLY A 43 1.30 6.21 10.13
CA GLY A 43 0.38 6.37 9.00
C GLY A 43 -0.11 7.80 8.76
N ASN A 44 0.58 8.80 9.32
CA ASN A 44 0.24 10.21 9.12
C ASN A 44 0.59 10.77 7.74
N GLY A 45 1.33 10.02 6.91
CA GLY A 45 1.77 10.47 5.58
C GLY A 45 2.87 11.54 5.63
N VAL A 46 3.73 11.49 6.66
CA VAL A 46 4.84 12.45 6.86
C VAL A 46 6.22 11.78 6.84
N CYS A 47 6.25 10.45 6.75
CA CYS A 47 7.48 9.67 6.56
C CYS A 47 7.36 8.80 5.32
N THR A 48 8.49 8.26 4.85
CA THR A 48 8.56 7.35 3.70
C THR A 48 8.73 5.88 4.07
N THR A 49 8.72 5.53 5.36
CA THR A 49 8.99 4.14 5.80
C THR A 49 7.94 3.12 5.36
N CYS A 50 6.70 3.55 5.11
CA CYS A 50 5.62 2.69 4.60
C CYS A 50 5.58 2.61 3.08
N MET A 51 6.68 2.91 2.39
CA MET A 51 6.71 2.97 0.94
C MET A 51 6.45 1.60 0.34
N ILE A 52 5.60 1.58 -0.67
CA ILE A 52 5.29 0.39 -1.44
C ILE A 52 5.49 0.69 -2.92
N LYS A 53 5.84 -0.36 -3.66
CA LYS A 53 5.90 -0.36 -5.11
C LYS A 53 4.77 -1.22 -5.65
N VAL A 54 3.75 -0.58 -6.21
CA VAL A 54 2.65 -1.23 -6.93
C VAL A 54 3.20 -1.90 -8.18
N LYS A 55 3.05 -3.23 -8.28
CA LYS A 55 3.45 -4.02 -9.44
C LYS A 55 2.30 -4.21 -10.41
N ASP A 56 1.09 -4.42 -9.89
CA ASP A 56 -0.13 -4.66 -10.65
C ASP A 56 -1.36 -4.41 -9.78
N GLY A 57 -2.50 -4.10 -10.40
CA GLY A 57 -3.80 -3.95 -9.73
C GLY A 57 -4.34 -2.53 -9.63
N ASP A 58 -5.52 -2.43 -9.02
CA ASP A 58 -6.28 -1.17 -8.90
C ASP A 58 -6.11 -0.53 -7.52
N VAL A 59 -5.39 0.58 -7.51
CA VAL A 59 -5.03 1.35 -6.31
C VAL A 59 -5.66 2.73 -6.39
N SER A 60 -6.05 3.30 -5.26
CA SER A 60 -6.61 4.65 -5.19
C SER A 60 -5.71 5.70 -5.84
N GLU A 61 -6.32 6.81 -6.24
CA GLU A 61 -5.58 7.99 -6.70
C GLU A 61 -4.57 8.47 -5.65
N MET A 62 -3.58 9.22 -6.12
CA MET A 62 -2.55 9.79 -5.26
C MET A 62 -3.15 10.84 -4.35
N THR A 63 -2.80 10.76 -3.07
CA THR A 63 -3.25 11.72 -2.07
C THR A 63 -2.34 12.95 -2.03
N GLU A 64 -2.85 14.10 -1.64
CA GLU A 64 -2.04 15.33 -1.46
C GLU A 64 -0.83 15.10 -0.54
N LYS A 65 -0.94 14.21 0.45
CA LYS A 65 0.17 13.87 1.34
C LYS A 65 1.30 13.12 0.64
N GLU A 66 0.97 12.24 -0.29
CA GLU A 66 1.97 11.56 -1.12
C GLU A 66 2.70 12.57 -2.00
N GLU A 67 1.96 13.49 -2.62
CA GLU A 67 2.52 14.59 -3.41
C GLU A 67 3.43 15.51 -2.58
N MET A 68 3.03 15.84 -1.36
CA MET A 68 3.84 16.65 -0.43
C MET A 68 5.16 15.96 -0.03
N MET A 69 5.20 14.62 -0.07
CA MET A 69 6.42 13.84 0.16
C MET A 69 7.32 13.74 -1.08
N GLY A 70 6.92 14.39 -2.19
CA GLY A 70 7.64 14.34 -3.45
C GLY A 70 7.41 13.05 -4.23
N LEU A 71 6.34 12.31 -3.94
CA LEU A 71 5.88 11.25 -4.84
C LEU A 71 5.09 11.90 -5.96
N ASP A 72 5.57 11.72 -7.18
CA ASP A 72 5.00 12.33 -8.37
C ASP A 72 4.38 11.30 -9.31
N THR A 73 3.60 11.80 -10.26
CA THR A 73 2.86 10.98 -11.22
C THR A 73 3.77 10.35 -12.28
N GLU A 74 5.05 10.69 -12.34
CA GLU A 74 6.01 10.02 -13.23
C GLU A 74 6.43 8.65 -12.66
N SER A 75 6.29 8.45 -11.34
CA SER A 75 6.49 7.17 -10.66
C SER A 75 5.22 6.68 -9.96
N PRO A 76 4.10 6.44 -10.69
CA PRO A 76 2.81 6.09 -10.10
C PRO A 76 2.83 4.73 -9.38
N GLU A 77 3.85 3.92 -9.68
CA GLU A 77 4.13 2.66 -9.00
C GLU A 77 4.63 2.85 -7.57
N ILE A 78 5.25 3.98 -7.21
CA ILE A 78 5.74 4.23 -5.85
C ILE A 78 4.71 5.01 -5.06
N ARG A 79 4.18 4.39 -4.01
CA ARG A 79 3.08 4.93 -3.21
C ARG A 79 3.39 4.81 -1.72
N LEU A 80 2.71 5.58 -0.88
CA LEU A 80 2.76 5.38 0.58
C LEU A 80 1.69 4.38 0.97
N GLY A 81 2.06 3.20 1.48
CA GLY A 81 1.12 2.15 1.88
C GLY A 81 0.13 2.60 2.96
N CYS A 82 0.45 3.65 3.72
CA CYS A 82 -0.48 4.24 4.68
C CYS A 82 -1.52 5.20 4.08
N GLN A 83 -1.34 5.63 2.83
CA GLN A 83 -2.28 6.53 2.13
C GLN A 83 -2.96 5.82 0.96
N ALA A 84 -2.24 4.97 0.24
CA ALA A 84 -2.74 4.18 -0.86
C ALA A 84 -3.72 3.12 -0.38
N LYS A 85 -4.86 3.02 -1.07
CA LYS A 85 -5.94 2.07 -0.79
C LYS A 85 -6.08 1.06 -1.90
N ALA A 86 -6.34 -0.19 -1.55
CA ALA A 86 -6.65 -1.23 -2.53
C ALA A 86 -8.12 -1.10 -2.94
N ASN A 87 -8.40 -0.77 -4.20
CA ASN A 87 -9.78 -0.73 -4.74
C ASN A 87 -10.19 -2.06 -5.39
N GLY A 88 -9.22 -2.93 -5.66
CA GLY A 88 -9.41 -4.25 -6.23
C GLY A 88 -8.22 -5.16 -5.93
N ASP A 89 -8.09 -6.24 -6.71
CA ASP A 89 -6.97 -7.17 -6.56
C ASP A 89 -5.66 -6.45 -6.89
N CYS A 90 -4.69 -6.50 -5.97
CA CYS A 90 -3.44 -5.75 -6.06
C CYS A 90 -2.22 -6.63 -5.76
N ASP A 91 -1.11 -6.34 -6.43
CA ASP A 91 0.21 -6.89 -6.14
C ASP A 91 1.18 -5.74 -5.87
N VAL A 92 1.71 -5.71 -4.64
CA VAL A 92 2.57 -4.64 -4.14
C VAL A 92 3.84 -5.22 -3.53
N GLU A 93 4.94 -4.49 -3.68
CA GLU A 93 6.24 -4.82 -3.11
C GLU A 93 6.57 -3.82 -2.00
N ILE A 94 6.87 -4.32 -0.80
CA ILE A 94 7.25 -3.48 0.34
C ILE A 94 8.73 -3.11 0.13
N ALA A 95 9.00 -1.83 -0.08
CA ALA A 95 10.35 -1.30 -0.20
C ALA A 95 10.79 -0.77 1.17
N TYR A 96 11.94 -1.25 1.66
CA TYR A 96 12.56 -0.76 2.90
C TYR A 96 13.21 0.61 2.71
#